data_AF-A0A7J7NW65-F1
#
_entry.id   AF-A0A7J7NW65-F1
#
_cell.length_a   1.000
_cell.length_b   1.000
_cell.length_c   1.000
_cell.angle_alpha   90.00
_cell.angle_beta   90.00
_cell.angle_gamma   90.00
#
_symmetry.space_group_name_H-M   'P 1'
#
loop_
_entity.id
_entity.type
_entity.pdbx_description
1 polymer ?
#
loop_
_entity_poly.entity_id
_entity_poly.type
_entity_poly.pdbx_seq_one_letter_code
_entity_poly.pdbx_strand_id
1 'polypeptide(L)'
;MINLQNQGIFRKPFVPKDDGVNFAVAGSTALNSSFFTVRGIHVPQRNSPHSLQLNWFRNHLKYFAKHKDCEKRLQRALVFVGEIGVNDCNYAFFQGKQVEEISTNVPHVIRSITDGVQEVIRMVAI
;
A
#
# COMPACT_ATOMS: atom_id res chain seq x y z
N MET A 1 2.90 13.56 -3.38
CA MET A 1 3.68 14.27 -2.34
C MET A 1 4.58 13.24 -1.65
N ILE A 2 5.89 13.46 -1.67
CA ILE A 2 6.94 12.46 -1.39
C ILE A 2 6.96 12.09 0.11
N ASN A 3 6.91 10.80 0.44
CA ASN A 3 7.28 10.32 1.79
C ASN A 3 8.73 9.79 1.74
N LEU A 4 9.65 10.58 2.29
CA LEU A 4 11.05 10.24 2.47
C LEU A 4 11.21 9.27 3.64
N GLN A 5 10.85 8.00 3.44
CA GLN A 5 11.25 6.90 4.33
C GLN A 5 12.78 6.60 4.29
N ASN A 6 13.58 7.43 3.61
CA ASN A 6 15.00 7.21 3.33
C ASN A 6 15.98 7.79 4.37
N GLN A 7 15.65 7.77 5.67
CA GLN A 7 16.60 8.12 6.75
C GLN A 7 16.36 7.27 8.02
N GLY A 8 16.39 5.93 7.91
CA GLY A 8 16.88 5.02 8.98
C GLY A 8 16.30 5.02 10.40
N ILE A 9 15.23 5.74 10.75
CA ILE A 9 14.79 5.88 12.16
C ILE A 9 13.28 5.64 12.30
N PHE A 10 12.86 4.37 12.38
CA PHE A 10 11.52 4.03 12.85
C PHE A 10 11.44 4.26 14.37
N ARG A 11 11.15 5.50 14.77
CA ARG A 11 10.50 5.82 16.04
C ARG A 11 9.12 6.39 15.73
N LYS A 12 8.13 6.02 16.55
CA LYS A 12 6.68 6.22 16.44
C LYS A 12 6.26 7.54 15.74
N PRO A 13 5.15 7.54 14.98
CA PRO A 13 4.67 8.74 14.31
C PRO A 13 4.38 9.85 15.33
N PHE A 14 5.13 10.95 15.23
CA PHE A 14 4.73 12.25 15.79
C PHE A 14 3.87 12.94 14.73
N VAL A 15 2.63 13.30 15.08
CA VAL A 15 1.66 13.88 14.12
C VAL A 15 1.07 15.15 14.76
N PRO A 16 1.37 16.35 14.25
CA PRO A 16 0.66 17.58 14.56
C PRO A 16 -0.81 17.50 14.12
N LYS A 17 -1.67 18.32 14.72
CA LYS A 17 -3.13 18.12 14.78
C LYS A 17 -3.89 18.21 13.44
N ASP A 18 -3.24 18.70 12.37
CA ASP A 18 -3.89 19.12 11.13
C ASP A 18 -3.29 18.56 9.82
N ASP A 19 -2.34 17.62 9.88
CA ASP A 19 -1.68 17.07 8.68
C ASP A 19 -2.26 15.72 8.21
N GLY A 20 -2.17 15.47 6.90
CA GLY A 20 -2.51 14.19 6.29
C GLY A 20 -1.56 13.06 6.68
N VAL A 21 -1.97 11.81 6.46
CA VAL A 21 -1.17 10.62 6.77
C VAL A 21 -0.87 9.83 5.50
N ASN A 22 0.38 9.40 5.32
CA ASN A 22 0.81 8.64 4.13
C ASN A 22 1.32 7.25 4.51
N PHE A 23 0.68 6.21 3.95
CA PHE A 23 1.01 4.80 4.16
C PHE A 23 1.78 4.17 2.99
N ALA A 24 2.01 4.91 1.90
CA ALA A 24 2.73 4.42 0.73
C ALA A 24 4.20 4.13 1.05
N VAL A 25 4.70 3.01 0.52
CA VAL A 25 6.09 2.58 0.65
C VAL A 25 6.70 2.44 -0.73
N ALA A 26 7.81 3.14 -0.96
CA ALA A 26 8.58 3.02 -2.20
C ALA A 26 9.06 1.57 -2.39
N GLY A 27 8.93 1.04 -3.62
CA GLY A 27 9.28 -0.35 -3.92
C GLY A 27 8.25 -1.39 -3.46
N SER A 28 7.11 -0.97 -2.87
CA SER A 28 6.04 -1.90 -2.50
C SER A 28 5.38 -2.56 -3.72
N THR A 29 4.98 -3.82 -3.55
CA THR A 29 4.19 -4.59 -4.51
C THR A 29 2.71 -4.60 -4.15
N ALA A 30 1.84 -4.77 -5.15
CA ALA A 30 0.44 -5.11 -4.95
C ALA A 30 0.31 -6.47 -4.25
N LEU A 31 1.07 -7.45 -4.74
CA LEU A 31 1.02 -8.83 -4.29
C LEU A 31 1.96 -9.11 -3.11
N ASN A 32 1.67 -10.13 -2.31
CA ASN A 32 2.52 -10.54 -1.21
C ASN A 32 3.84 -11.14 -1.72
N SER A 33 4.94 -11.00 -0.95
CA SER A 33 6.26 -11.53 -1.32
C SER A 33 6.24 -13.03 -1.66
N SER A 34 5.37 -13.81 -1.01
CA SER A 34 5.20 -15.24 -1.29
C SER A 34 4.75 -15.54 -2.72
N PHE A 35 3.97 -14.65 -3.34
CA PHE A 35 3.56 -14.79 -4.74
C PHE A 35 4.76 -14.80 -5.70
N PHE A 36 5.78 -13.99 -5.40
CA PHE A 36 7.00 -13.86 -6.18
C PHE A 36 8.00 -14.98 -5.88
N THR A 37 8.14 -15.37 -4.61
CA THR A 37 9.04 -16.46 -4.19
C THR A 37 8.76 -17.75 -4.98
N VAL A 38 7.50 -18.15 -5.11
CA VAL A 38 7.13 -19.38 -5.83
C VAL A 38 7.34 -19.30 -7.34
N ARG A 39 7.48 -18.09 -7.90
CA ARG A 39 7.78 -17.83 -9.32
C ARG A 39 9.28 -17.61 -9.59
N GLY A 40 10.11 -17.78 -8.56
CA GLY A 40 11.54 -17.50 -8.66
C GLY A 40 11.83 -16.03 -8.98
N ILE A 41 11.00 -15.11 -8.46
CA ILE A 41 11.21 -13.66 -8.58
C ILE A 41 11.63 -13.15 -7.20
N HIS A 42 12.81 -12.55 -7.13
CA HIS A 42 13.29 -11.90 -5.92
C HIS A 42 12.63 -10.53 -5.72
N VAL A 43 12.16 -10.26 -4.50
CA VAL A 43 11.70 -8.94 -4.06
C VAL A 43 12.45 -8.56 -2.78
N PRO A 44 12.60 -7.27 -2.43
CA PRO A 44 13.32 -6.85 -1.22
C PRO A 44 12.81 -7.56 0.03
N GLN A 45 13.73 -7.98 0.91
CA GLN A 45 13.37 -8.70 2.14
C GLN A 45 12.41 -7.91 3.06
N ARG A 46 12.54 -6.58 3.06
CA ARG A 46 11.66 -5.66 3.83
C ARG A 46 10.50 -5.10 3.00
N ASN A 47 10.07 -5.84 1.96
CA ASN A 47 8.91 -5.44 1.18
C ASN A 47 7.68 -5.24 2.10
N SER A 48 6.91 -4.20 1.83
CA SER A 48 5.69 -3.86 2.55
C SER A 48 4.52 -3.87 1.56
N PRO A 49 3.95 -5.06 1.26
CA PRO A 49 2.92 -5.19 0.23
C PRO A 49 1.71 -4.29 0.48
N HIS A 50 0.92 -4.06 -0.57
CA HIS A 50 -0.32 -3.28 -0.51
C HIS A 50 -1.25 -3.73 0.63
N SER A 51 -1.39 -5.03 0.86
CA SER A 51 -2.17 -5.61 1.97
C SER A 51 -1.73 -5.10 3.36
N LEU A 52 -0.42 -4.92 3.57
CA LEU A 52 0.12 -4.40 4.82
C LEU A 52 -0.18 -2.90 4.98
N GLN A 53 -0.11 -2.13 3.88
CA GLN A 53 -0.45 -0.71 3.89
C GLN A 53 -1.94 -0.49 4.19
N LEU A 54 -2.83 -1.32 3.63
CA LEU A 54 -4.26 -1.33 3.95
C LEU A 54 -4.50 -1.64 5.43
N ASN A 55 -3.76 -2.59 6.01
CA ASN A 55 -3.85 -2.89 7.43
C ASN A 55 -3.40 -1.70 8.30
N TRP A 56 -2.34 -0.99 7.91
CA TRP A 56 -1.93 0.24 8.60
C TRP A 56 -3.01 1.32 8.54
N PHE A 57 -3.59 1.54 7.36
CA PHE A 57 -4.70 2.49 7.17
C PHE A 57 -5.90 2.12 8.04
N ARG A 58 -6.31 0.84 8.04
CA ARG A 58 -7.39 0.33 8.88
C ARG A 58 -7.14 0.59 10.37
N ASN A 59 -5.93 0.32 10.84
CA ASN A 59 -5.57 0.53 12.25
C ASN A 59 -5.53 2.02 12.60
N HIS A 60 -5.10 2.87 11.67
CA HIS A 60 -5.19 4.31 11.81
C HIS A 60 -6.65 4.77 11.96
N LEU A 61 -7.56 4.30 11.11
CA LEU A 61 -8.99 4.65 11.21
C LEU A 61 -9.60 4.22 12.56
N LYS A 62 -9.25 3.03 13.07
CA LYS A 62 -9.69 2.59 14.42
C LYS A 62 -9.21 3.51 15.53
N TYR A 63 -7.98 4.02 15.43
CA TYR A 63 -7.46 5.01 16.37
C TYR A 63 -8.15 6.36 16.19
N PHE A 64 -8.29 6.80 14.95
CA PHE A 64 -8.89 8.07 14.56
C PHE A 64 -10.36 8.19 14.97
N ALA A 65 -11.12 7.10 14.92
CA ALA A 65 -12.52 7.05 15.34
C ALA A 65 -12.74 7.43 16.81
N LYS A 66 -11.69 7.42 17.65
CA LYS A 66 -11.76 7.85 19.06
C LYS A 66 -11.80 9.36 19.24
N HIS A 67 -11.53 10.14 18.19
CA HIS A 67 -11.60 11.60 18.21
C HIS A 67 -13.06 12.07 18.11
N LYS A 68 -13.42 13.11 18.87
CA LYS A 68 -14.81 13.62 18.92
C LYS A 68 -15.31 14.20 17.59
N ASP A 69 -14.41 14.56 16.68
CA ASP A 69 -14.69 15.19 15.38
C ASP A 69 -14.33 14.28 14.19
N CYS A 70 -14.10 12.99 14.45
CA CYS A 70 -13.64 12.03 13.43
C CYS A 70 -14.54 11.99 12.20
N GLU A 71 -15.85 11.96 12.38
CA GLU A 71 -16.84 11.90 11.30
C GLU A 71 -16.76 13.13 10.38
N LYS A 72 -16.79 14.34 10.96
CA LYS A 72 -16.70 15.62 10.23
C LYS A 72 -15.39 15.74 9.47
N ARG A 73 -14.29 15.25 10.05
CA ARG A 73 -12.97 15.25 9.41
C ARG A 73 -12.90 14.24 8.27
N LEU A 74 -13.45 13.03 8.46
CA LEU A 74 -13.45 11.99 7.43
C LEU A 74 -14.35 12.35 6.24
N GLN A 75 -15.51 12.98 6.48
CA GLN A 75 -16.38 13.53 5.42
C GLN A 75 -15.70 14.58 4.53
N ARG A 76 -14.67 15.26 5.05
CA ARG A 76 -13.90 16.28 4.33
C ARG A 76 -12.54 15.76 3.84
N ALA A 77 -12.19 14.51 4.18
CA ALA A 77 -10.90 13.95 3.85
C ALA A 77 -10.85 13.50 2.40
N LEU A 78 -9.72 13.77 1.74
CA LEU A 78 -9.37 13.09 0.50
C LEU A 78 -8.64 11.79 0.84
N VAL A 79 -9.17 10.67 0.37
CA VAL A 79 -8.51 9.36 0.45
C VAL A 79 -7.95 9.03 -0.91
N PHE A 80 -6.64 8.82 -0.98
CA PHE A 80 -5.94 8.50 -2.21
C PHE A 80 -5.32 7.09 -2.13
N VAL A 81 -5.59 6.27 -3.13
CA VAL A 81 -5.06 4.90 -3.26
C VAL A 81 -4.33 4.79 -4.60
N GLY A 82 -3.01 4.69 -4.56
CA GLY A 82 -2.15 4.61 -5.75
C GLY A 82 -0.75 5.21 -5.51
N GLU A 83 0.19 5.06 -6.43
CA GLU A 83 0.20 4.12 -7.56
C GLU A 83 0.68 2.74 -7.08
N ILE A 84 0.00 1.68 -7.52
CA ILE A 84 0.26 0.30 -7.07
C ILE A 84 0.40 -0.59 -8.33
N GLY A 85 1.31 -1.56 -8.31
CA GLY A 85 1.43 -2.58 -9.37
C GLY A 85 2.69 -2.48 -10.23
N VAL A 86 3.32 -1.32 -10.35
CA VAL A 86 4.53 -1.15 -11.19
C VAL A 86 5.68 -2.03 -10.71
N ASN A 87 5.87 -2.14 -9.39
CA ASN A 87 6.95 -2.96 -8.83
C ASN A 87 6.72 -4.47 -9.03
N ASP A 88 5.46 -4.91 -9.13
CA ASP A 88 5.09 -6.30 -9.39
C ASP A 88 5.61 -6.78 -10.76
N CYS A 89 5.74 -5.87 -11.72
CA CYS A 89 6.36 -6.13 -13.02
C CYS A 89 7.86 -5.85 -12.99
N ASN A 90 8.28 -4.69 -12.46
CA ASN A 90 9.67 -4.25 -12.53
C ASN A 90 10.65 -5.21 -11.85
N TYR A 91 10.28 -5.80 -10.71
CA TYR A 91 11.16 -6.79 -10.08
C TYR A 91 11.43 -7.99 -10.97
N ALA A 92 10.44 -8.46 -11.73
CA ALA A 92 10.61 -9.56 -12.68
C ALA A 92 11.42 -9.11 -13.91
N PHE A 93 11.15 -7.93 -14.45
CA PHE A 93 11.91 -7.37 -15.59
C PHE A 93 13.39 -7.21 -15.27
N PHE A 94 13.75 -6.66 -14.11
CA PHE A 94 15.16 -6.51 -13.71
C PHE A 94 15.90 -7.84 -13.52
N GLN A 95 15.16 -8.95 -13.42
CA GLN A 95 15.71 -10.31 -13.34
C GLN A 95 15.67 -11.05 -14.68
N GLY A 96 15.36 -10.36 -15.78
CA GLY A 96 15.38 -10.93 -17.13
C GLY A 96 14.23 -11.90 -17.42
N LYS A 97 13.12 -11.82 -16.67
CA LYS A 97 11.93 -12.64 -16.95
C LYS A 97 11.28 -12.21 -18.27
N GLN A 98 10.72 -13.18 -18.99
CA GLN A 98 10.05 -12.93 -20.27
C GLN A 98 8.71 -12.21 -20.07
N VAL A 99 8.30 -11.41 -21.06
CA VAL A 99 7.05 -10.64 -21.00
C VAL A 99 5.85 -11.56 -20.82
N GLU A 100 5.87 -12.73 -21.44
CA GLU A 100 4.82 -13.74 -21.36
C GLU A 100 4.66 -14.25 -19.93
N GLU A 101 5.77 -14.50 -19.22
CA GLU A 101 5.77 -14.92 -17.82
C GLU A 101 5.23 -13.78 -16.92
N ILE A 102 5.71 -12.56 -17.12
CA ILE A 102 5.31 -11.40 -16.33
C ILE A 102 3.83 -11.08 -16.53
N SER A 103 3.33 -11.24 -17.75
CA SER A 103 1.92 -10.98 -18.10
C SER A 103 0.97 -11.87 -17.33
N THR A 104 1.40 -13.08 -16.90
CA THR A 104 0.58 -13.94 -16.04
C THR A 104 0.31 -13.34 -14.65
N ASN A 105 1.12 -12.38 -14.21
CA ASN A 105 0.92 -11.70 -12.92
C ASN A 105 -0.16 -10.60 -13.00
N VAL A 106 -0.39 -10.03 -14.19
CA VAL A 106 -1.25 -8.84 -14.38
C VAL A 106 -2.67 -9.04 -13.83
N PRO A 107 -3.38 -10.16 -14.09
CA PRO A 107 -4.72 -10.38 -13.53
C PRO A 107 -4.72 -10.39 -12.00
N HIS A 108 -3.67 -10.92 -11.36
CA HIS A 108 -3.54 -10.95 -9.90
C HIS A 108 -3.29 -9.55 -9.33
N VAL A 109 -2.45 -8.75 -9.98
CA VAL A 109 -2.18 -7.35 -9.60
C VAL A 109 -3.47 -6.53 -9.68
N ILE A 110 -4.19 -6.60 -10.80
CA ILE A 110 -5.46 -5.88 -11.01
C ILE A 110 -6.47 -6.26 -9.92
N ARG A 111 -6.61 -7.56 -9.64
CA ARG A 111 -7.51 -8.03 -8.58
C ARG A 111 -7.10 -7.48 -7.22
N SER A 112 -5.83 -7.56 -6.86
CA SER A 112 -5.34 -7.07 -5.57
C SER A 112 -5.59 -5.57 -5.38
N ILE A 113 -5.43 -4.77 -6.44
CA ILE A 113 -5.71 -3.33 -6.40
C ILE A 113 -7.21 -3.08 -6.28
N THR A 114 -8.01 -3.79 -7.07
CA THR A 114 -9.48 -3.65 -7.05
C THR A 114 -10.05 -4.01 -5.67
N ASP A 115 -9.61 -5.13 -5.11
CA ASP A 115 -10.03 -5.60 -3.79
C ASP A 115 -9.62 -4.57 -2.71
N GLY A 116 -8.39 -4.03 -2.80
CA GLY A 116 -7.90 -3.02 -1.87
C GLY A 116 -8.68 -1.70 -1.94
N VAL A 117 -9.01 -1.22 -3.14
CA VAL A 117 -9.85 -0.03 -3.32
C VAL A 117 -11.25 -0.25 -2.74
N GLN A 118 -11.86 -1.41 -3.00
CA GLN A 118 -13.16 -1.75 -2.40
C GLN A 118 -13.08 -1.83 -0.87
N GLU A 119 -11.97 -2.31 -0.31
CA GLU A 119 -11.74 -2.35 1.13
C GLU A 119 -11.67 -0.93 1.70
N VAL A 120 -10.92 -0.04 1.07
CA VAL A 120 -10.82 1.38 1.47
C VAL A 120 -12.19 2.05 1.44
N ILE A 121 -12.97 1.87 0.38
CA ILE A 121 -14.34 2.41 0.27
C ILE A 121 -15.19 1.95 1.46
N ARG A 122 -15.15 0.65 1.80
CA ARG A 122 -15.88 0.11 2.95
C ARG A 122 -15.38 0.66 4.29
N MET A 123 -14.08 0.91 4.43
CA MET A 123 -13.50 1.42 5.67
C MET A 123 -13.88 2.88 5.96
N VAL A 124 -14.09 3.69 4.91
CA VAL A 124 -14.35 5.13 5.03
C VAL A 124 -15.80 5.52 4.78
N ALA A 125 -16.65 4.54 4.44
CA ALA A 125 -18.09 4.70 4.43
C ALA A 125 -18.57 4.99 5.86
N ILE A 126 -19.12 6.19 6.06
CA ILE A 126 -19.83 6.64 7.27
C ILE A 126 -21.32 6.47 7.01
#